data_AF-A0A9E1FAA2-F1
#
_entry.id   AF-A0A9E1FAA2-F1
#
_cell.length_a   1.000
_cell.length_b   1.000
_cell.length_c   1.000
_cell.angle_alpha   90.00
_cell.angle_beta   90.00
_cell.angle_gamma   90.00
#
_symmetry.space_group_name_H-M   'P 1'
#
loop_
_entity.id
_entity.type
_entity.pdbx_description
1 polymer ?
#
loop_
_entity_poly.entity_id
_entity_poly.type
_entity_poly.pdbx_seq_one_letter_code
_entity_poly.pdbx_strand_id
1 'polypeptide(L)'
;HFVGSLVKVAAKTGTAQVVGISQTEKKRMKEEDMAYLQRSHAWMTTYAPFEDPQYVITMVVEHGGHGGSAAGPKISQIYNKLVEMGYIKLDKVQTEKDKKQ
;
A
#
# COMPACT_ATOMS: atom_id res chain seq x y z
N HIS A 1 -2.10 11.80 -0.18
CA HIS A 1 -1.89 11.39 -1.60
C HIS A 1 -1.12 10.08 -1.60
N PHE A 2 -1.68 9.03 -2.22
CA PHE A 2 -0.92 7.82 -2.54
C PHE A 2 -0.02 8.15 -3.74
N VAL A 3 1.30 8.04 -3.59
CA VAL A 3 2.25 8.65 -4.54
C VAL A 3 2.13 7.98 -5.92
N GLY A 4 1.84 8.78 -6.95
CA GLY A 4 1.88 8.37 -8.35
C GLY A 4 0.68 7.56 -8.88
N SER A 5 -0.43 7.47 -8.16
CA SER A 5 -1.64 6.81 -8.68
C SER A 5 -2.56 7.77 -9.43
N LEU A 6 -3.10 7.33 -10.58
CA LEU A 6 -4.10 8.04 -11.39
C LEU A 6 -5.50 8.08 -10.75
N VAL A 7 -5.72 7.28 -9.70
CA VAL A 7 -6.97 7.23 -8.94
C VAL A 7 -6.72 7.50 -7.47
N LYS A 8 -7.75 7.95 -6.76
CA LYS A 8 -7.66 8.06 -5.30
C LYS A 8 -7.74 6.67 -4.69
N VAL A 9 -6.75 6.35 -3.86
CA VAL A 9 -6.59 5.06 -3.20
C VAL A 9 -6.72 5.25 -1.69
N ALA A 10 -7.58 4.43 -1.05
CA ALA A 10 -7.54 4.24 0.39
C ALA A 10 -6.63 3.05 0.71
N ALA A 11 -5.80 3.19 1.74
CA ALA A 11 -4.78 2.21 2.07
C ALA A 11 -4.61 2.06 3.57
N LYS A 12 -4.31 0.83 4.01
CA LYS A 12 -3.73 0.57 5.34
C LYS A 12 -2.45 -0.25 5.19
N THR A 13 -1.42 0.20 5.90
CA THR A 13 -0.13 -0.47 5.97
C THR A 13 0.01 -1.22 7.29
N GLY A 14 0.84 -2.25 7.26
CA GLY A 14 1.35 -2.89 8.45
C GLY A 14 2.74 -3.47 8.22
N THR A 15 3.34 -3.90 9.31
CA THR A 15 4.63 -4.56 9.33
C THR A 15 4.48 -5.79 10.23
N ALA A 16 4.88 -6.96 9.72
CA ALA A 16 4.80 -8.23 10.46
C ALA A 16 6.21 -8.68 10.85
N GLN A 17 6.47 -8.78 12.15
CA GLN A 17 7.79 -9.14 12.67
C GLN A 17 8.11 -10.61 12.39
N VAL A 18 9.34 -10.87 11.93
CA VAL A 18 9.83 -12.23 11.68
C VAL A 18 10.51 -12.82 12.92
N VAL A 19 11.17 -11.96 13.72
CA VAL A 19 11.85 -12.35 14.96
C VAL A 19 11.23 -11.68 16.17
N GLY A 20 11.21 -12.40 17.29
CA GLY A 20 10.78 -11.86 18.58
C GLY A 20 11.76 -10.80 19.07
N ILE A 21 11.24 -9.64 19.45
CA ILE A 21 12.03 -8.58 20.08
C ILE A 21 11.98 -8.80 21.59
N SER A 22 13.15 -8.89 22.21
CA SER A 22 13.21 -9.05 23.67
C SER A 22 12.58 -7.83 24.35
N GLN A 23 11.66 -8.06 25.29
CA GLN A 23 11.01 -6.99 26.06
C GLN A 23 11.99 -6.26 27.01
N THR A 24 13.19 -6.82 27.23
CA THR A 24 14.25 -6.18 28.01
C THR A 24 15.12 -5.23 27.18
N GLU A 25 14.98 -5.22 25.84
CA GLU A 25 15.72 -4.31 24.98
C GLU A 25 15.15 -2.89 25.07
N LYS A 26 15.93 -1.98 25.65
CA LYS A 26 15.56 -0.56 25.77
C LYS A 26 15.54 0.20 24.44
N LYS A 27 16.19 -0.34 23.40
CA LYS A 27 16.29 0.29 22.08
C LYS A 27 16.20 -0.78 21.00
N ARG A 28 15.11 -0.73 20.22
CA ARG A 28 14.88 -1.61 19.08
C ARG A 28 15.92 -1.33 17.98
N MET A 29 16.52 -2.40 17.45
CA MET A 29 17.33 -2.32 16.23
C MET A 29 16.48 -1.83 15.06
N LYS A 30 17.03 -0.95 14.22
CA LYS A 30 16.31 -0.53 13.02
C LYS A 30 16.28 -1.66 12.00
N GLU A 31 15.22 -1.71 11.20
CA GLU A 31 15.07 -2.70 10.12
C GLU A 31 16.25 -2.66 9.13
N GLU A 32 16.83 -1.49 8.88
CA GLU A 32 18.01 -1.32 8.01
C GLU A 32 19.27 -2.02 8.54
N ASP A 33 19.41 -2.07 9.87
CA ASP A 33 20.57 -2.64 10.57
C ASP A 33 20.43 -4.15 10.84
N MET A 34 19.24 -4.73 10.61
CA MET A 34 18.99 -6.16 10.77
C MET A 34 19.44 -6.95 9.54
N ALA A 35 19.91 -8.19 9.77
CA ALA A 35 20.14 -9.16 8.70
C ALA A 35 18.86 -9.36 7.89
N TYR A 36 18.98 -9.51 6.57
CA TYR A 36 17.83 -9.49 5.65
C TYR A 36 16.70 -10.43 6.10
N LEU A 37 17.00 -11.69 6.42
CA LEU A 37 16.01 -12.69 6.84
C LEU A 37 15.39 -12.42 8.22
N GLN A 38 15.95 -11.51 9.00
CA GLN A 38 15.41 -11.09 10.31
C GLN A 38 14.53 -9.85 10.20
N ARG A 39 14.53 -9.17 9.04
CA ARG A 39 13.69 -8.00 8.81
C ARG A 39 12.23 -8.39 8.78
N SER A 40 11.40 -7.51 9.32
CA SER A 40 9.97 -7.63 9.28
C SER A 40 9.45 -7.67 7.83
N HIS A 41 8.37 -8.40 7.58
CA HIS A 41 7.64 -8.30 6.33
C HIS A 41 6.88 -6.98 6.26
N ALA A 42 6.85 -6.38 5.08
CA ALA A 42 6.05 -5.21 4.78
C ALA A 42 4.74 -5.67 4.14
N TRP A 43 3.61 -5.13 4.56
CA TRP A 43 2.36 -5.40 3.86
C TRP A 43 1.48 -4.15 3.76
N MET A 44 0.67 -4.14 2.72
CA MET A 44 -0.32 -3.10 2.47
C MET A 44 -1.55 -3.71 1.82
N THR A 45 -2.72 -3.28 2.28
CA THR A 45 -3.99 -3.55 1.59
C THR A 45 -4.65 -2.23 1.24
N THR A 46 -5.31 -2.19 0.09
CA THR A 46 -5.88 -0.98 -0.49
C THR A 46 -7.18 -1.26 -1.21
N TYR A 47 -8.02 -0.23 -1.35
CA TYR A 47 -9.10 -0.23 -2.34
C TYR A 47 -9.07 1.04 -3.18
N ALA A 48 -9.54 0.93 -4.43
CA ALA A 48 -9.76 2.08 -5.31
C ALA A 48 -10.81 1.78 -6.39
N PRO A 49 -11.44 2.81 -6.99
CA PRO A 49 -11.42 4.23 -6.58
C PRO A 49 -11.94 4.48 -5.15
N PHE A 50 -11.53 5.58 -4.51
CA PHE A 50 -11.94 5.90 -3.13
C PHE A 50 -13.44 6.14 -3.00
N GLU A 51 -14.02 6.90 -3.95
CA GLU A 51 -15.42 7.30 -3.92
C GLU A 51 -16.39 6.18 -4.33
N ASP A 52 -15.99 5.33 -5.29
CA ASP A 52 -16.74 4.16 -5.77
C ASP A 52 -15.79 2.94 -5.81
N PRO A 53 -15.63 2.19 -4.70
CA PRO A 53 -14.66 1.10 -4.60
C PRO A 53 -14.96 -0.06 -5.56
N GLN A 54 -13.99 -0.40 -6.42
CA GLN A 54 -14.15 -1.45 -7.44
C GLN A 54 -13.11 -2.57 -7.30
N TYR A 55 -11.89 -2.24 -6.87
CA TYR A 55 -10.78 -3.18 -6.80
C TYR A 55 -10.10 -3.08 -5.43
N VAL A 56 -9.62 -4.23 -4.96
CA VAL A 56 -8.76 -4.36 -3.79
C VAL A 56 -7.41 -4.90 -4.24
N ILE A 57 -6.32 -4.29 -3.78
CA ILE A 57 -4.97 -4.79 -3.99
C ILE A 57 -4.32 -5.00 -2.62
N THR A 58 -3.89 -6.24 -2.38
CA THR A 58 -3.10 -6.62 -1.20
C THR A 58 -1.72 -7.08 -1.66
N MET A 59 -0.68 -6.54 -1.05
CA MET A 59 0.70 -6.86 -1.35
C MET A 59 1.45 -7.15 -0.06
N VAL A 60 2.21 -8.25 -0.06
CA VAL A 60 3.18 -8.60 0.97
C VAL A 60 4.55 -8.59 0.32
N VAL A 61 5.50 -7.92 0.97
CA VAL A 61 6.91 -7.90 0.59
C VAL A 61 7.67 -8.57 1.72
N GLU A 62 8.13 -9.80 1.46
CA GLU A 62 8.97 -10.54 2.39
C GLU A 62 10.23 -9.72 2.70
N HIS A 63 10.54 -9.66 3.99
CA HIS A 63 11.66 -8.89 4.55
C HIS A 63 11.74 -7.43 4.08
N GLY A 64 10.60 -6.84 3.70
CA GLY A 64 10.51 -5.48 3.16
C GLY A 64 10.55 -4.36 4.22
N GLY A 65 10.60 -4.68 5.51
CA GLY A 65 10.69 -3.72 6.61
C GLY A 65 9.43 -2.86 6.74
N HIS A 66 9.52 -1.58 6.34
CA HIS A 66 8.41 -0.64 6.48
C HIS A 66 7.34 -0.83 5.39
N GLY A 67 6.12 -1.23 5.81
CA GLY A 67 4.98 -1.55 4.94
C GLY A 67 4.66 -0.52 3.85
N GLY A 68 4.74 0.76 4.19
CA GLY A 68 4.32 1.86 3.32
C GLY A 68 5.26 2.10 2.13
N SER A 69 6.56 2.11 2.36
CA SER A 69 7.56 2.44 1.34
C SER A 69 7.84 1.27 0.40
N ALA A 70 7.75 0.02 0.89
CA ALA A 70 8.01 -1.17 0.09
C ALA A 70 6.86 -1.49 -0.89
N ALA A 71 5.60 -1.45 -0.42
CA ALA A 71 4.45 -1.87 -1.22
C ALA A 71 3.79 -0.73 -2.00
N GLY A 72 3.83 0.50 -1.50
CA GLY A 72 3.08 1.64 -2.03
C GLY A 72 3.31 1.92 -3.52
N PRO A 73 4.57 2.18 -3.95
CA PRO A 73 4.87 2.49 -5.35
C PRO A 73 4.43 1.40 -6.33
N LYS A 74 4.55 0.13 -5.94
CA LYS A 74 4.15 -1.01 -6.78
C LYS A 74 2.63 -1.13 -6.91
N ILE A 75 1.90 -0.90 -5.82
CA ILE A 75 0.44 -0.84 -5.86
C ILE A 75 -0.04 0.31 -6.76
N SER A 76 0.62 1.48 -6.74
CA SER A 76 0.29 2.59 -7.65
C SER A 76 0.42 2.18 -9.11
N GLN A 77 1.50 1.46 -9.45
CA GLN A 77 1.71 0.96 -10.82
C GLN A 77 0.60 0.00 -11.26
N ILE A 78 0.13 -0.87 -10.35
CA ILE A 78 -0.97 -1.80 -10.66
C ILE A 78 -2.28 -1.03 -10.90
N TYR A 79 -2.64 -0.08 -10.04
CA TYR A 79 -3.84 0.75 -10.27
C TYR A 79 -3.76 1.54 -11.57
N ASN A 80 -2.59 2.13 -11.89
CA ASN A 80 -2.41 2.85 -13.15
C ASN A 80 -2.60 1.92 -14.34
N LYS A 81 -2.13 0.67 -14.24
CA LYS A 81 -2.32 -0.31 -15.30
C LYS A 81 -3.79 -0.72 -15.46
N LEU A 82 -4.54 -0.84 -14.35
CA LEU A 82 -5.99 -1.08 -14.40
C LEU A 82 -6.73 0.06 -15.10
N VAL A 83 -6.32 1.32 -14.87
CA VAL A 83 -6.87 2.48 -15.58
C VAL A 83 -6.52 2.42 -17.08
N GLU A 84 -5.24 2.20 -17.41
CA GLU A 84 -4.76 2.13 -18.80
C GLU A 84 -5.49 1.04 -19.61
N MET A 85 -5.77 -0.09 -18.97
CA MET A 85 -6.48 -1.21 -19.60
C MET A 85 -8.01 -1.04 -19.60
N GLY A 86 -8.55 0.07 -19.07
CA GLY A 86 -9.97 0.37 -19.06
C GLY A 86 -10.80 -0.39 -18.01
N TYR A 87 -10.15 -1.07 -17.06
CA TYR A 87 -10.83 -1.73 -15.94
C TYR A 87 -11.38 -0.73 -14.92
N ILE A 88 -10.71 0.41 -14.77
CA ILE A 88 -11.19 1.56 -13.99
C ILE A 88 -11.41 2.73 -14.95
N LYS A 89 -12.64 3.25 -15.02
CA LYS A 89 -13.01 4.38 -15.88
C LYS A 89 -12.96 5.68 -15.09
N LEU A 90 -12.08 6.61 -15.47
CA LEU A 90 -11.88 7.88 -14.76
C LEU A 90 -13.08 8.84 -14.90
N ASP A 91 -13.78 8.75 -16.01
CA ASP A 91 -14.95 9.54 -16.40
C ASP A 91 -16.16 9.32 -15.48
N LYS A 92 -16.26 8.14 -14.85
CA LYS A 92 -17.27 7.87 -13.80
C LYS A 92 -16.92 8.50 -12.45
N VAL A 93 -15.62 8.66 -12.15
CA VAL A 93 -15.14 9.22 -10.88
C VAL A 93 -15.36 10.74 -10.80
N GLN A 94 -15.37 11.42 -11.97
CA GLN A 94 -15.61 12.85 -12.06
C GLN A 94 -17.11 13.20 -12.06
N THR A 95 -17.94 12.42 -12.77
CA THR A 95 -19.39 12.67 -12.90
C THR A 95 -20.18 12.49 -11.59
N GLU A 96 -19.67 11.72 -10.64
CA GLU A 96 -20.22 11.63 -9.27
C GLU A 96 -19.95 12.89 -8.43
N LYS A 97 -18.83 13.59 -8.67
CA LYS A 97 -18.50 14.83 -7.96
C LYS A 97 -19.41 15.98 -8.37
N ASP A 98 -19.70 16.08 -9.66
CA ASP A 98 -20.56 17.15 -10.21
C ASP A 98 -22.04 16.98 -9.83
N LYS A 99 -22.46 15.78 -9.41
CA LYS A 99 -23.83 15.50 -8.92
C LYS A 99 -24.03 15.74 -7.43
N LYS A 100 -22.95 15.91 -6.65
CA LYS A 100 -22.97 16.09 -5.19
C LYS A 100 -22.63 17.53 -4.75
N GLN A 101 -22.45 18.45 -5.71
CA GLN A 101 -22.48 19.91 -5.50
C GLN A 101 -23.86 20.47 -5.86
#